data_AF-A0A7S4BWE3-F1
#
_entry.id   AF-A0A7S4BWE3-F1
#
_cell.length_a   1.000
_cell.length_b   1.000
_cell.length_c   1.000
_cell.angle_alpha   90.00
_cell.angle_beta   90.00
_cell.angle_gamma   90.00
#
_symmetry.space_group_name_H-M   'P 1'
#
loop_
_entity.id
_entity.type
_entity.pdbx_description
1 polymer ?
#
loop_
_entity_poly.entity_id
_entity_poly.type
_entity_poly.pdbx_seq_one_letter_code
_entity_poly.pdbx_strand_id
1 'polypeptide(L)'
;VHAYGEPSKFNLLVTQAQTTTSSGSRSDSSTPATHVQLALGEPLRGSLSQQEAVYYSVRVGPAFSNGTLPDIIIDVTPVSGGDPDLYVTTGDTFPERLACSSDNACWASEEAGNDVVSISPSDAHYCTDCKYL
;
A
#
# COMPACT_ATOMS: atom_id res chain seq x y z
N VAL A 1 -0.83 -20.13 24.30
CA VAL A 1 -1.39 -21.09 23.31
C VAL A 1 -1.78 -20.27 22.10
N HIS A 2 -0.87 -20.09 21.13
CA HIS A 2 -1.22 -19.43 19.87
C HIS A 2 -1.97 -20.46 19.03
N ALA A 3 -3.22 -20.16 18.67
CA ALA A 3 -4.03 -21.03 17.85
C ALA A 3 -3.41 -21.11 16.46
N TYR A 4 -2.83 -22.27 16.14
CA TYR A 4 -2.41 -22.62 14.79
C TYR A 4 -3.67 -22.88 13.96
N GLY A 5 -3.89 -22.12 12.89
CA GLY A 5 -4.82 -22.51 11.83
C GLY A 5 -5.76 -21.44 11.28
N GLU A 6 -5.86 -20.26 11.90
CA GLU A 6 -6.73 -19.20 11.37
C GLU A 6 -5.95 -18.25 10.46
N PRO A 7 -6.47 -17.90 9.27
CA PRO A 7 -5.82 -16.94 8.38
C PRO A 7 -5.77 -15.55 9.04
N SER A 8 -4.64 -14.87 8.89
CA SER A 8 -4.44 -13.50 9.37
C SER A 8 -5.33 -12.57 8.57
N LYS A 9 -6.23 -11.85 9.24
CA LYS A 9 -7.11 -10.86 8.59
C LYS A 9 -6.56 -9.48 8.79
N PHE A 10 -6.68 -8.61 7.79
CA PHE A 10 -6.23 -7.21 7.88
C PHE A 10 -7.19 -6.25 7.16
N ASN A 11 -7.10 -4.97 7.51
CA ASN A 11 -7.57 -3.87 6.68
C ASN A 11 -6.35 -3.19 6.08
N LEU A 12 -6.38 -2.90 4.78
CA LEU A 12 -5.38 -2.12 4.09
C LEU A 12 -6.02 -0.82 3.62
N LEU A 13 -5.42 0.30 3.98
CA LEU A 13 -5.89 1.63 3.65
C LEU A 13 -4.75 2.46 3.06
N VAL A 14 -5.02 3.14 1.95
CA VAL A 14 -4.10 4.14 1.39
C VAL A 14 -4.77 5.50 1.43
N THR A 15 -4.11 6.48 2.05
CA THR A 15 -4.60 7.87 2.12
C THR A 15 -3.53 8.85 1.66
N GLN A 16 -3.95 10.07 1.31
CA GLN A 16 -3.05 11.20 1.15
C GLN A 16 -3.29 12.14 2.32
N ALA A 17 -2.26 12.37 3.13
CA ALA A 17 -2.36 13.23 4.30
C ALA A 17 -2.73 14.65 3.82
N GLN A 18 -3.92 15.12 4.21
CA GLN A 18 -4.50 16.45 3.92
C GLN A 18 -5.45 16.62 2.72
N THR A 19 -6.04 15.56 2.15
CA THR A 19 -7.18 15.78 1.26
C THR A 19 -8.25 14.69 1.37
N THR A 20 -9.38 15.05 1.98
CA THR A 20 -10.68 14.41 1.70
C THR A 20 -11.11 14.80 0.29
N THR A 21 -10.45 14.26 -0.72
CA THR A 21 -10.96 14.30 -2.10
C THR A 21 -11.42 12.90 -2.43
N SER A 22 -12.74 12.73 -2.37
CA SER A 22 -13.45 11.63 -3.03
C SER A 22 -13.18 11.71 -4.54
N SER A 23 -12.04 11.17 -4.98
CA SER A 23 -11.77 11.01 -6.41
C SER A 23 -12.45 9.73 -6.88
N GLY A 24 -13.49 9.92 -7.70
CA GLY A 24 -14.39 8.89 -8.16
C GLY A 24 -13.71 7.64 -8.72
N SER A 25 -14.39 6.53 -8.48
CA SER A 25 -14.10 5.19 -8.97
C SER A 25 -13.93 5.18 -10.50
N ARG A 26 -12.72 4.87 -10.95
CA ARG A 26 -12.49 4.22 -12.24
C ARG A 26 -11.88 2.86 -11.99
N SER A 27 -12.72 1.84 -12.07
CA SER A 27 -12.30 0.45 -12.22
C SER A 27 -11.90 0.24 -13.69
N ASP A 28 -10.72 0.72 -14.09
CA ASP A 28 -10.16 0.35 -15.40
C ASP A 28 -9.46 -1.00 -15.26
N SER A 29 -10.24 -2.05 -15.51
CA SER A 29 -9.74 -3.40 -15.73
C SER A 29 -9.00 -3.47 -17.06
N SER A 30 -7.66 -3.49 -17.04
CA SER A 30 -6.88 -4.27 -18.03
C SER A 30 -5.38 -4.37 -17.70
N THR A 31 -5.00 -5.47 -17.06
CA THR A 31 -3.77 -6.26 -17.30
C THR A 31 -3.91 -7.57 -16.50
N PRO A 32 -3.28 -8.69 -16.90
CA PRO A 32 -3.59 -10.00 -16.35
C PRO A 32 -3.29 -10.06 -14.84
N ALA A 33 -4.28 -10.52 -14.07
CA ALA A 33 -4.36 -10.40 -12.62
C ALA A 33 -3.19 -11.06 -11.86
N THR A 34 -2.39 -10.25 -11.18
CA THR A 34 -1.49 -10.71 -10.09
C THR A 34 -1.51 -9.79 -8.86
N HIS A 35 -2.19 -8.64 -8.93
CA HIS A 35 -2.34 -7.69 -7.82
C HIS A 35 -3.77 -7.12 -7.74
N VAL A 36 -4.19 -6.72 -6.55
CA VAL A 36 -5.52 -6.16 -6.28
C VAL A 36 -5.46 -4.64 -6.26
N GLN A 37 -6.28 -3.98 -7.08
CA GLN A 37 -6.27 -2.52 -7.15
C GLN A 37 -7.04 -1.88 -5.98
N LEU A 38 -6.40 -0.95 -5.29
CA LEU A 38 -6.96 -0.15 -4.20
C LEU A 38 -7.49 1.18 -4.72
N ALA A 39 -8.54 1.68 -4.05
CA ALA A 39 -8.99 3.06 -4.17
C ALA A 39 -8.45 3.87 -2.99
N LEU A 40 -8.06 5.13 -3.24
CA LEU A 40 -7.62 6.05 -2.19
C LEU A 40 -8.76 6.32 -1.19
N GLY A 41 -8.44 6.28 0.10
CA GLY A 41 -9.36 6.55 1.19
C GLY A 41 -10.32 5.41 1.53
N GLU A 42 -10.37 4.34 0.73
CA GLU A 42 -11.29 3.23 0.92
C GLU A 42 -10.53 2.02 1.47
N PRO A 43 -10.81 1.57 2.72
CA PRO A 43 -10.14 0.42 3.29
C PRO A 43 -10.60 -0.87 2.60
N LEU A 44 -9.63 -1.72 2.24
CA LEU A 44 -9.88 -3.05 1.71
C LEU A 44 -9.59 -4.11 2.78
N ARG A 45 -10.50 -5.08 2.95
CA ARG A 45 -10.28 -6.24 3.82
C ARG A 45 -9.64 -7.39 3.07
N GLY A 46 -8.64 -8.01 3.70
CA GLY A 46 -7.95 -9.18 3.18
C GLY A 46 -7.76 -10.27 4.24
N SER A 47 -7.36 -11.45 3.77
CA SER A 47 -6.89 -12.53 4.63
C SER A 47 -5.80 -13.33 3.94
N LEU A 48 -4.75 -13.68 4.69
CA LEU A 48 -3.63 -14.48 4.18
C LEU A 48 -3.39 -15.68 5.08
N SER A 49 -3.02 -16.79 4.46
CA SER A 49 -2.44 -17.92 5.18
C SER A 49 -0.98 -17.60 5.53
N GLN A 50 -0.41 -18.41 6.41
CA GLN A 50 1.00 -18.27 6.77
C GLN A 50 1.90 -18.39 5.54
N GLN A 51 2.91 -17.51 5.42
CA GLN A 51 3.87 -17.44 4.30
C GLN A 51 3.27 -17.07 2.93
N GLU A 52 2.01 -16.61 2.88
CA GLU A 52 1.44 -16.04 1.66
C GLU A 52 1.71 -14.53 1.60
N ALA A 53 1.98 -14.05 0.39
CA ALA A 53 2.02 -12.63 0.06
C ALA A 53 0.91 -12.33 -0.94
N VAL A 54 0.30 -11.16 -0.81
CA VAL A 54 -0.62 -10.59 -1.80
C VAL A 54 -0.11 -9.22 -2.18
N TYR A 55 -0.23 -8.91 -3.46
CA TYR A 55 0.18 -7.63 -4.01
C TYR A 55 -1.04 -6.75 -4.18
N TYR A 56 -0.91 -5.50 -3.76
CA TYR A 56 -1.90 -4.47 -3.98
C TYR A 56 -1.34 -3.43 -4.94
N SER A 57 -2.20 -2.62 -5.55
CA SER A 57 -1.74 -1.51 -6.37
C SER A 57 -2.63 -0.30 -6.20
N VAL A 58 -2.05 0.88 -6.08
CA VAL A 58 -2.79 2.14 -6.00
C VAL A 58 -2.19 3.15 -6.94
N ARG A 59 -3.04 3.89 -7.67
CA ARG A 59 -2.59 5.01 -8.49
C ARG A 59 -2.82 6.30 -7.71
N VAL A 60 -1.72 7.00 -7.40
CA VAL A 60 -1.77 8.26 -6.67
C VAL A 60 -1.73 9.39 -7.69
N GLY A 61 -2.86 10.04 -7.91
CA GLY A 61 -2.93 11.22 -8.77
C GLY A 61 -2.30 12.45 -8.11
N PRO A 62 -2.03 13.51 -8.87
CA PRO A 62 -1.58 14.78 -8.32
C PRO A 62 -2.70 15.40 -7.47
N ALA A 63 -2.67 15.17 -6.16
CA ALA A 63 -3.41 16.01 -5.23
C ALA A 63 -2.45 17.11 -4.75
N PHE A 64 -2.85 18.36 -4.94
CA PHE A 64 -2.14 19.50 -4.37
C PHE A 64 -3.05 20.08 -3.30
N SER A 65 -2.58 20.13 -2.06
CA SER A 65 -3.25 20.82 -0.98
C SER A 65 -2.47 22.08 -0.67
N ASN A 66 -3.08 23.25 -0.91
CA ASN A 66 -2.47 24.57 -0.69
C ASN A 66 -1.08 24.74 -1.35
N GLY A 67 -0.89 24.21 -2.56
CA GLY A 67 0.37 24.31 -3.29
C GLY A 67 1.49 23.40 -2.77
N THR A 68 1.16 22.49 -1.85
CA THR A 68 2.09 21.49 -1.31
C THR A 68 1.62 20.09 -1.73
N LEU A 69 2.58 19.21 -2.00
CA LEU A 69 2.34 17.80 -2.24
C LEU A 69 2.05 17.10 -0.89
N PRO A 70 1.04 16.24 -0.80
CA PRO A 70 0.75 15.51 0.44
C PRO A 70 1.65 14.29 0.59
N ASP A 71 1.87 13.87 1.83
CA ASP A 71 2.41 12.56 2.12
C ASP A 71 1.41 11.47 1.68
N ILE A 72 1.92 10.34 1.20
CA ILE A 72 1.13 9.14 0.94
C ILE A 72 1.28 8.23 2.15
N ILE A 73 0.16 7.86 2.77
CA ILE A 73 0.13 6.98 3.93
C ILE A 73 -0.49 5.65 3.51
N ILE A 74 0.25 4.58 3.71
CA ILE A 74 -0.22 3.19 3.50
C ILE A 74 -0.22 2.51 4.86
N ASP A 75 -1.37 2.00 5.27
CA ASP A 75 -1.62 1.46 6.60
C ASP A 75 -2.23 0.07 6.50
N VAL A 76 -1.58 -0.91 7.12
CA VAL A 76 -2.06 -2.29 7.25
C VAL A 76 -2.32 -2.60 8.71
N THR A 77 -3.60 -2.77 9.04
CA THR A 77 -4.04 -3.09 10.40
C THR A 77 -4.46 -4.55 10.52
N PRO A 78 -3.78 -5.38 11.34
CA PRO A 78 -4.26 -6.72 11.64
C PRO A 78 -5.58 -6.66 12.41
N VAL A 79 -6.56 -7.42 11.92
CA VAL A 79 -7.92 -7.52 12.49
C VAL A 79 -8.04 -8.78 13.35
N SER A 80 -7.32 -9.86 13.02
CA SER A 80 -7.30 -11.07 13.84
C SER A 80 -6.09 -11.94 13.49
N GLY A 81 -5.21 -12.15 14.47
CA GLY A 81 -4.04 -13.02 14.33
C GLY A 81 -3.00 -12.48 13.32
N GLY A 82 -1.76 -12.94 13.47
CA GLY A 82 -0.67 -12.61 12.57
C GLY A 82 -0.03 -11.24 12.82
N ASP A 83 1.00 -10.98 12.01
CA ASP A 83 1.83 -9.78 12.01
C ASP A 83 2.14 -9.47 10.53
N PRO A 84 1.36 -8.57 9.89
CA PRO A 84 1.45 -8.38 8.45
C PRO A 84 2.52 -7.37 8.07
N ASP A 85 3.65 -7.83 7.52
CA ASP A 85 4.69 -6.93 7.02
C ASP A 85 4.25 -6.15 5.77
N LEU A 86 4.64 -4.87 5.69
CA LEU A 86 4.32 -3.97 4.59
C LEU A 86 5.57 -3.57 3.80
N TYR A 87 5.54 -3.75 2.49
CA TYR A 87 6.56 -3.29 1.54
C TYR A 87 5.91 -2.53 0.41
N VAL A 88 6.53 -1.43 -0.03
CA VAL A 88 6.00 -0.53 -1.06
C VAL A 88 7.08 -0.16 -2.06
N THR A 89 6.75 -0.24 -3.34
CA THR A 89 7.60 0.21 -4.46
C THR A 89 6.81 1.10 -5.42
N THR A 90 7.51 1.96 -6.16
CA THR A 90 6.95 2.63 -7.33
C THR A 90 7.16 1.82 -8.61
N GLY A 91 6.19 1.82 -9.52
CA GLY A 91 6.31 1.23 -10.86
C GLY A 91 5.56 -0.10 -11.05
N ASP A 92 6.03 -0.91 -11.99
CA ASP A 92 5.42 -2.20 -12.36
C ASP A 92 6.21 -3.42 -11.81
N THR A 93 7.30 -3.20 -11.09
CA THR A 93 8.09 -4.26 -10.46
C THR A 93 7.42 -4.76 -9.19
N PHE A 94 7.29 -6.08 -9.04
CA PHE A 94 6.77 -6.68 -7.80
C PHE A 94 7.70 -6.32 -6.64
N PRO A 95 7.17 -5.77 -5.53
CA PRO A 95 7.95 -5.55 -4.32
C PRO A 95 8.28 -6.92 -3.71
N GLU A 96 9.44 -7.48 -4.06
CA GLU A 96 10.09 -8.45 -3.19
C GLU A 96 10.80 -7.70 -2.06
N ARG A 97 11.04 -8.36 -0.91
CA ARG A 97 11.78 -7.82 0.26
C ARG A 97 13.12 -7.15 -0.09
N LEU A 98 13.62 -7.34 -1.32
CA LEU A 98 14.90 -6.85 -1.83
C LEU A 98 14.80 -6.20 -3.23
N ALA A 99 13.61 -5.76 -3.67
CA ALA A 99 13.42 -5.22 -5.02
C ALA A 99 13.95 -3.78 -5.20
N CYS A 100 14.69 -3.24 -4.23
CA CYS A 100 15.23 -1.89 -4.26
C CYS A 100 16.35 -1.79 -5.29
N SER A 101 16.23 -0.84 -6.21
CA SER A 101 17.23 -0.53 -7.23
C SER A 101 17.39 0.97 -7.35
N SER A 102 18.32 1.42 -8.20
CA SER A 102 18.40 2.85 -8.56
C SER A 102 17.15 3.38 -9.25
N ASP A 103 16.25 2.49 -9.69
CA ASP A 103 15.12 2.80 -10.56
C ASP A 103 13.78 2.76 -9.80
N ASN A 104 13.76 2.32 -8.54
CA ASN A 104 12.56 2.26 -7.71
C ASN A 104 12.84 2.45 -6.20
N ALA A 105 11.85 3.01 -5.50
CA ALA A 105 11.91 3.13 -4.04
C ALA A 105 11.55 1.84 -3.31
N CYS A 106 12.04 1.75 -2.07
CA CYS A 106 11.67 0.74 -1.10
C CYS A 106 11.30 1.41 0.20
N TRP A 107 10.01 1.51 0.44
CA TRP A 107 9.51 1.84 1.76
C TRP A 107 8.99 0.56 2.40
N ALA A 108 9.23 0.37 3.68
CA ALA A 108 8.78 -0.80 4.40
C ALA A 108 8.48 -0.48 5.86
N SER A 109 7.60 -1.28 6.45
CA SER A 109 7.32 -1.35 7.88
C SER A 109 7.16 -2.84 8.21
N GLU A 110 7.90 -3.31 9.20
CA GLU A 110 7.94 -4.70 9.69
C GLU A 110 7.78 -4.71 11.23
N GLU A 111 6.97 -3.77 11.74
CA GLU A 111 6.72 -3.57 13.15
C GLU A 111 5.63 -4.51 13.66
N ALA A 112 5.78 -5.00 14.89
CA ALA A 112 4.78 -5.89 15.47
C ALA A 112 3.42 -5.18 15.61
N GLY A 113 2.40 -5.68 14.90
CA GLY A 113 1.04 -5.17 14.92
C GLY A 113 0.70 -4.35 13.67
N ASN A 114 0.49 -3.05 13.84
CA ASN A 114 0.07 -2.18 12.75
C ASN A 114 1.28 -1.65 11.99
N ASP A 115 1.31 -1.89 10.69
CA ASP A 115 2.40 -1.43 9.84
C ASP A 115 1.99 -0.22 9.01
N VAL A 116 2.79 0.85 9.09
CA VAL A 116 2.49 2.13 8.46
C VAL A 116 3.70 2.62 7.69
N VAL A 117 3.53 2.81 6.39
CA VAL A 117 4.50 3.48 5.53
C VAL A 117 4.00 4.89 5.22
N SER A 118 4.84 5.88 5.55
CA SER A 118 4.63 7.29 5.20
C SER A 118 5.66 7.70 4.15
N ILE A 119 5.18 8.07 2.96
CA ILE A 119 6.02 8.45 1.82
C ILE A 119 5.91 9.95 1.63
N SER A 120 7.01 10.66 1.88
CA SER A 120 7.02 12.12 1.83
C SER A 120 7.36 12.65 0.43
N PRO A 121 6.87 13.83 0.01
CA PRO A 121 7.28 14.48 -1.23
C PRO A 121 8.79 14.69 -1.40
N SER A 122 9.56 14.67 -0.30
CA SER A 122 11.02 14.75 -0.33
C SER A 122 11.71 13.41 -0.56
N ASP A 123 10.97 12.29 -0.52
CA ASP A 123 11.55 10.96 -0.66
C ASP A 123 12.01 10.73 -2.10
N ALA A 124 13.12 10.01 -2.23
CA ALA A 124 13.56 9.54 -3.53
C ALA A 124 12.45 8.69 -4.17
N HIS A 125 12.18 8.96 -5.45
CA HIS A 125 11.10 8.32 -6.22
C HIS A 125 9.67 8.59 -5.74
N TYR A 126 9.45 9.61 -4.89
CA TYR A 126 8.10 10.15 -4.73
C TYR A 126 7.55 10.54 -6.10
N CYS A 127 6.34 10.07 -6.41
CA CYS A 127 5.70 10.36 -7.68
C CYS A 127 4.21 10.68 -7.50
N THR A 128 3.83 11.84 -8.04
CA THR A 128 2.43 12.17 -8.35
C THR A 128 2.16 11.76 -9.79
N ASP A 129 1.18 10.87 -9.99
CA ASP A 129 0.81 10.24 -11.28
C ASP A 129 1.46 8.88 -11.60
N CYS A 130 1.98 8.19 -10.58
CA CYS A 130 2.50 6.82 -10.71
C CYS A 130 1.62 5.78 -10.00
N LYS A 131 1.89 4.50 -10.33
CA LYS A 131 1.40 3.34 -9.59
C LYS A 131 2.38 3.01 -8.46
N TYR A 132 1.82 2.77 -7.27
CA TYR A 132 2.49 2.18 -6.13
C TYR A 132 2.01 0.73 -6.01
N LEU A 133 2.93 -0.18 -5.74
CA LEU A 133 2.71 -1.61 -5.50
C LEU A 133 3.09 -1.98 -4.08
#